data_AF-A0A927K0X6-F1
#
_entry.id   AF-A0A927K0X6-F1
#
_cell.length_a   1.000
_cell.length_b   1.000
_cell.length_c   1.000
_cell.angle_alpha   90.00
_cell.angle_beta   90.00
_cell.angle_gamma   90.00
#
_symmetry.space_group_name_H-M   'P 1'
#
loop_
_entity.id
_entity.type
_entity.pdbx_description
1 polymer ?
#
loop_
_entity_poly.entity_id
_entity_poly.type
_entity_poly.pdbx_seq_one_letter_code
_entity_poly.pdbx_strand_id
1 'polypeptide(L)'
;MRRDPSADGLFFVGVRTTGIYCRPVCPARTPARAHVEFHASAAMAQAAGFRPCLRCRPESAPDSPAWAGTLASIHRALRLIEDGALAEARVAALAARLGMTDRHLRRLFTEHLGQGLLTIERTRRINLAKKLIHETRLSLTDIAFAAGFGSVRRFNEVFVAAFGRPPSALRRDGGGANPDAPVVVSLAYRPGFDWAGRGVVVVPLPVGLASIEPGNGRTLCVTLTDVPLPMLGRAIAAARRVAFGGEGDAPSHTTRFLAAD
;
A
#
# COMPACT_ATOMS: atom_id res chain seq x y z
N MET A 1 29.70 -14.00 -12.62
CA MET A 1 28.32 -14.45 -12.37
C MET A 1 27.41 -13.25 -12.49
N ARG A 2 26.42 -13.30 -13.38
CA ARG A 2 25.43 -12.23 -13.55
C ARG A 2 24.41 -12.32 -12.40
N ARG A 3 24.03 -11.18 -11.82
CA ARG A 3 22.96 -11.11 -10.80
C ARG A 3 21.61 -11.13 -11.50
N ASP A 4 21.16 -12.32 -11.88
CA ASP A 4 19.89 -12.52 -12.56
C ASP A 4 18.80 -12.87 -11.52
N PRO A 5 17.75 -12.04 -11.35
CA PRO A 5 16.61 -12.35 -10.50
C PRO A 5 15.88 -13.63 -10.90
N SER A 6 15.89 -14.02 -12.17
CA SER A 6 15.26 -15.27 -12.63
C SER A 6 15.93 -16.52 -12.08
N ALA A 7 17.20 -16.42 -11.66
CA ALA A 7 17.94 -17.51 -11.06
C ALA A 7 17.76 -17.62 -9.53
N ASP A 8 17.09 -16.64 -8.91
CA ASP A 8 16.94 -16.59 -7.47
C ASP A 8 16.13 -17.76 -6.92
N GLY A 9 16.63 -18.41 -5.86
CA GLY A 9 16.05 -19.62 -5.31
C GLY A 9 16.34 -20.91 -6.09
N LEU A 10 16.83 -20.86 -7.33
CA LEU A 10 17.17 -22.06 -8.12
C LEU A 10 18.46 -22.73 -7.64
N PHE A 11 19.42 -21.95 -7.17
CA PHE A 11 20.67 -22.44 -6.58
C PHE A 11 21.25 -21.43 -5.62
N PHE A 12 22.19 -21.90 -4.81
CA PHE A 12 22.90 -21.13 -3.80
C PHE A 12 24.40 -21.21 -4.03
N VAL A 13 25.10 -20.13 -3.68
CA VAL A 13 26.51 -19.92 -3.98
C VAL A 13 27.32 -19.96 -2.70
N GLY A 14 28.02 -21.06 -2.43
CA GLY A 14 28.99 -21.18 -1.35
C GLY A 14 30.32 -20.55 -1.73
N VAL A 15 30.86 -19.66 -0.89
CA VAL A 15 32.15 -18.99 -1.12
C VAL A 15 33.19 -19.54 -0.16
N ARG A 16 34.10 -20.37 -0.67
CA ARG A 16 35.12 -21.10 0.12
C ARG A 16 35.97 -20.18 0.99
N THR A 17 36.39 -19.03 0.45
CA THR A 17 37.28 -18.10 1.16
C THR A 17 36.63 -17.43 2.38
N THR A 18 35.31 -17.28 2.39
CA THR A 18 34.59 -16.63 3.50
C THR A 18 33.77 -17.61 4.34
N GLY A 19 33.55 -18.83 3.84
CA GLY A 19 32.62 -19.78 4.45
C GLY A 19 31.18 -19.28 4.46
N ILE A 20 30.79 -18.44 3.49
CA ILE A 20 29.44 -17.86 3.39
C ILE A 20 28.75 -18.38 2.15
N TYR A 21 27.49 -18.80 2.28
CA TYR A 21 26.63 -19.04 1.12
C TYR A 21 25.65 -17.90 0.88
N CYS A 22 25.36 -17.63 -0.39
CA CYS A 22 24.55 -16.51 -0.85
C CYS A 22 23.52 -16.94 -1.89
N ARG A 23 22.50 -16.11 -2.09
CA ARG A 23 21.65 -16.12 -3.28
C ARG A 23 22.36 -15.54 -4.50
N PRO A 24 21.95 -15.91 -5.73
CA PRO A 24 22.55 -15.42 -6.97
C PRO A 24 22.32 -13.91 -7.21
N VAL A 25 21.33 -13.32 -6.54
CA VAL A 25 21.01 -11.88 -6.56
C VAL A 25 21.77 -11.07 -5.51
N CYS A 26 22.64 -11.69 -4.71
CA CYS A 26 23.30 -11.01 -3.60
C CYS A 26 24.06 -9.74 -4.07
N PRO A 27 23.83 -8.57 -3.44
CA PRO A 27 24.50 -7.33 -3.81
C PRO A 27 25.97 -7.27 -3.38
N ALA A 28 26.45 -8.26 -2.60
CA ALA A 28 27.86 -8.37 -2.24
C ALA A 28 28.76 -8.48 -3.48
N ARG A 29 30.04 -8.11 -3.33
CA ARG A 29 31.04 -8.22 -4.40
C ARG A 29 31.05 -9.65 -4.94
N THR A 30 30.95 -9.81 -6.26
CA THR A 30 30.95 -11.12 -6.90
C THR A 30 32.30 -11.82 -6.66
N PRO A 31 32.30 -13.02 -6.04
CA PRO A 31 33.54 -13.76 -5.78
C PRO A 31 34.15 -14.30 -7.08
N ALA A 32 35.46 -14.60 -7.03
CA ALA A 32 36.15 -15.27 -8.12
C ALA A 32 35.60 -16.69 -8.31
N ARG A 33 35.46 -17.13 -9.57
CA ARG A 33 34.88 -18.44 -9.91
C ARG A 33 35.62 -19.61 -9.22
N ALA A 34 36.93 -19.48 -9.07
CA ALA A 34 37.79 -20.46 -8.41
C ALA A 34 37.50 -20.66 -6.91
N HIS A 35 36.71 -19.79 -6.27
CA HIS A 35 36.38 -19.88 -4.84
C HIS A 35 34.91 -20.20 -4.60
N VAL A 36 34.18 -20.60 -5.64
CA VAL A 36 32.72 -20.74 -5.59
C VAL A 36 32.30 -22.20 -5.80
N GLU A 37 31.38 -22.65 -4.95
CA GLU A 37 30.61 -23.88 -5.08
C GLU A 37 29.12 -23.55 -5.22
N PHE A 38 28.38 -24.45 -5.89
CA PHE A 38 26.95 -24.29 -6.07
C PHE A 38 26.21 -25.42 -5.34
N HIS A 39 25.11 -25.06 -4.68
CA HIS A 39 24.24 -25.99 -3.98
C HIS A 39 22.80 -25.82 -4.46
N ALA A 40 22.05 -26.92 -4.56
CA ALA A 40 20.66 -26.88 -5.02
C ALA A 40 19.70 -26.26 -3.99
N SER A 41 20.07 -26.22 -2.71
CA SER A 41 19.27 -25.62 -1.66
C SER A 41 20.14 -24.95 -0.58
N ALA A 42 19.52 -24.04 0.18
CA ALA A 42 20.14 -23.42 1.35
C ALA A 42 20.55 -24.47 2.39
N ALA A 43 19.73 -25.51 2.58
CA ALA A 43 20.00 -26.61 3.49
C ALA A 43 21.27 -27.39 3.09
N MET A 44 21.45 -27.67 1.78
CA MET A 44 22.67 -28.32 1.30
C MET A 44 23.92 -27.47 1.50
N ALA A 45 23.82 -26.15 1.29
CA ALA A 45 24.95 -25.25 1.55
C ALA A 45 25.32 -25.20 3.04
N GLN A 46 24.33 -25.22 3.93
CA GLN A 46 24.56 -25.30 5.38
C GLN A 46 25.17 -26.64 5.79
N ALA A 47 24.67 -27.75 5.25
CA ALA A 47 25.23 -29.08 5.50
C ALA A 47 26.69 -29.20 5.02
N ALA A 48 27.06 -28.47 3.97
CA ALA A 48 28.44 -28.34 3.49
C ALA A 48 29.32 -27.40 4.34
N GLY A 49 28.80 -26.85 5.45
CA GLY A 49 29.55 -26.03 6.41
C GLY A 49 29.55 -24.52 6.13
N PHE A 50 28.79 -24.04 5.14
CA PHE A 50 28.69 -22.61 4.87
C PHE A 50 27.68 -21.91 5.79
N ARG A 51 28.03 -20.72 6.28
CA ARG A 51 27.13 -19.84 7.05
C ARG A 51 26.27 -18.96 6.12
N PRO A 52 25.04 -18.62 6.50
CA PRO A 52 24.18 -17.79 5.66
C PRO A 52 24.67 -16.35 5.56
N CYS A 53 24.51 -15.76 4.37
CA CYS A 53 24.82 -14.36 4.15
C CYS A 53 23.77 -13.43 4.78
N LEU A 54 24.20 -12.55 5.69
CA LEU A 54 23.32 -11.58 6.34
C LEU A 54 22.77 -10.48 5.41
N ARG A 55 23.30 -10.34 4.19
CA ARG A 55 22.85 -9.33 3.20
C ARG A 55 21.69 -9.82 2.34
N CYS A 56 21.78 -11.04 1.82
CA CYS A 56 20.75 -11.63 0.95
C CYS A 56 19.84 -12.61 1.69
N ARG A 57 20.13 -12.91 2.96
CA ARG A 57 19.31 -13.74 3.85
C ARG A 57 18.83 -15.04 3.20
N PRO A 58 19.74 -15.86 2.64
CA PRO A 58 19.38 -17.06 1.89
C PRO A 58 18.75 -18.15 2.78
N GLU A 59 18.85 -18.02 4.10
CA GLU A 59 18.19 -18.87 5.10
C GLU A 59 16.71 -18.58 5.30
N SER A 60 16.23 -17.42 4.83
CA SER A 60 14.84 -17.00 5.03
C SER A 60 13.90 -17.73 4.08
N ALA A 61 12.65 -17.91 4.48
CA ALA A 61 11.63 -18.49 3.61
C ALA A 61 11.48 -17.61 2.34
N PRO A 62 11.30 -18.21 1.14
CA PRO A 62 10.98 -17.47 -0.07
C PRO A 62 9.81 -16.50 0.16
N ASP A 63 9.90 -15.32 -0.44
CA ASP A 63 8.93 -14.22 -0.34
C ASP A 63 8.68 -13.64 1.07
N SER A 64 9.34 -14.17 2.10
CA SER A 64 9.30 -13.56 3.42
C SER A 64 9.90 -12.14 3.41
N PRO A 65 9.54 -11.26 4.36
CA PRO A 65 10.10 -9.92 4.43
C PRO A 65 11.64 -9.90 4.50
N ALA A 66 12.24 -10.87 5.19
CA ALA A 66 13.69 -11.02 5.27
C ALA A 66 14.31 -11.42 3.93
N TRP A 67 13.62 -12.26 3.14
CA TRP A 67 14.03 -12.63 1.78
C TRP A 67 13.90 -11.47 0.79
N ALA A 68 12.78 -10.74 0.83
CA ALA A 68 12.51 -9.62 -0.07
C ALA A 68 13.39 -8.38 0.22
N GLY A 69 13.97 -8.28 1.41
CA GLY A 69 14.90 -7.21 1.79
C GLY A 69 14.25 -5.82 1.68
N THR A 70 14.88 -4.91 0.94
CA THR A 70 14.36 -3.52 0.79
C THR A 70 12.99 -3.46 0.11
N LEU A 71 12.63 -4.46 -0.70
CA LEU A 71 11.33 -4.51 -1.35
C LEU A 71 10.19 -4.68 -0.32
N ALA A 72 10.43 -5.42 0.77
CA ALA A 72 9.48 -5.54 1.87
C ALA A 72 9.19 -4.16 2.52
N SER A 73 10.22 -3.33 2.66
CA SER A 73 10.07 -1.96 3.15
C SER A 73 9.28 -1.08 2.18
N ILE A 74 9.47 -1.26 0.87
CA ILE A 74 8.68 -0.57 -0.16
C ILE A 74 7.21 -0.99 -0.10
N HIS A 75 6.91 -2.30 -0.02
CA HIS A 75 5.54 -2.78 0.13
C HIS A 75 4.87 -2.25 1.41
N ARG A 76 5.62 -2.20 2.52
CA ARG A 76 5.13 -1.58 3.77
C ARG A 76 4.90 -0.07 3.59
N ALA A 77 5.81 0.65 2.93
CA ALA A 77 5.66 2.07 2.66
C ALA A 77 4.44 2.37 1.79
N LEU A 78 4.19 1.59 0.74
CA LEU A 78 3.02 1.71 -0.12
C LEU A 78 1.72 1.52 0.68
N ARG A 79 1.63 0.48 1.52
CA ARG A 79 0.48 0.29 2.43
C ARG A 79 0.25 1.50 3.34
N LEU A 80 1.30 2.04 3.94
CA LEU A 80 1.19 3.25 4.78
C LEU A 80 0.74 4.48 3.97
N ILE A 81 1.22 4.64 2.74
CA ILE A 81 0.78 5.72 1.84
C ILE A 81 -0.70 5.54 1.48
N GLU A 82 -1.13 4.32 1.16
CA GLU A 82 -2.54 3.98 0.92
C GLU A 82 -3.43 4.32 2.13
N ASP A 83 -2.93 4.07 3.33
CA ASP A 83 -3.55 4.44 4.62
C ASP A 83 -3.52 5.96 4.92
N GLY A 84 -2.94 6.75 4.01
CA GLY A 84 -2.87 8.20 4.09
C GLY A 84 -1.80 8.72 5.06
N ALA A 85 -0.71 7.97 5.27
CA ALA A 85 0.41 8.41 6.11
C ALA A 85 1.02 9.75 5.68
N LEU A 86 0.87 10.16 4.42
CA LEU A 86 1.37 11.43 3.88
C LEU A 86 0.32 12.53 3.78
N ALA A 87 -0.91 12.30 4.27
CA ALA A 87 -1.95 13.34 4.27
C ALA A 87 -1.52 14.52 5.17
N GLU A 88 -1.01 14.22 6.36
CA GLU A 88 -0.56 15.21 7.36
C GLU A 88 0.94 15.14 7.65
N ALA A 89 1.57 13.97 7.45
CA ALA A 89 2.96 13.76 7.83
C ALA A 89 3.93 14.07 6.67
N ARG A 90 5.13 14.51 7.04
CA ARG A 90 6.26 14.67 6.12
C ARG A 90 6.84 13.30 5.77
N VAL A 91 7.51 13.22 4.61
CA VAL A 91 8.20 11.99 4.18
C VAL A 91 9.24 11.52 5.20
N ALA A 92 9.89 12.44 5.92
CA ALA A 92 10.80 12.11 7.02
C ALA A 92 10.12 11.30 8.14
N ALA A 93 8.87 11.61 8.49
CA ALA A 93 8.12 10.87 9.51
C ALA A 93 7.74 9.47 9.02
N LEU A 94 7.35 9.33 7.75
CA LEU A 94 7.11 8.03 7.13
C LEU A 94 8.39 7.18 7.10
N ALA A 95 9.53 7.77 6.75
CA ALA A 95 10.82 7.10 6.73
C ALA A 95 11.25 6.64 8.14
N ALA A 96 11.07 7.49 9.15
CA ALA A 96 11.35 7.14 10.55
C ALA A 96 10.53 5.92 11.01
N ARG A 97 9.24 5.84 10.65
CA ARG A 97 8.39 4.66 10.95
C ARG A 97 8.87 3.36 10.29
N LEU A 98 9.66 3.47 9.23
CA LEU A 98 10.26 2.35 8.50
C LEU A 98 11.70 2.08 8.94
N GLY A 99 12.24 2.82 9.90
CA GLY A 99 13.65 2.72 10.32
C GLY A 99 14.64 3.20 9.27
N MET A 100 14.24 4.16 8.42
CA MET A 100 15.03 4.65 7.28
C MET A 100 15.16 6.16 7.28
N THR A 101 16.16 6.67 6.55
CA THR A 101 16.25 8.11 6.25
C THR A 101 15.35 8.47 5.06
N ASP A 102 14.87 9.72 5.00
CA ASP A 102 14.08 10.24 3.88
C ASP A 102 14.78 10.03 2.53
N ARG A 103 16.08 10.36 2.47
CA ARG A 103 16.91 10.16 1.28
C ARG A 103 16.94 8.70 0.84
N HIS A 104 17.12 7.77 1.78
CA HIS A 104 17.16 6.35 1.47
C HIS A 104 15.80 5.85 0.95
N LEU A 105 14.70 6.24 1.60
CA LEU A 105 13.36 5.88 1.18
C LEU A 105 13.04 6.36 -0.24
N ARG A 106 13.31 7.64 -0.54
CA ARG A 106 13.08 8.21 -1.88
C ARG A 106 13.87 7.49 -2.98
N ARG A 107 15.13 7.14 -2.66
CA ARG A 107 15.98 6.38 -3.58
C ARG A 107 15.39 5.00 -3.86
N LEU A 108 14.98 4.27 -2.82
CA LEU A 108 14.37 2.94 -3.00
C LEU A 108 13.09 2.99 -3.84
N PHE A 109 12.25 4.01 -3.68
CA PHE A 109 11.06 4.19 -4.53
C PHE A 109 11.42 4.32 -6.01
N THR A 110 12.46 5.10 -6.32
CA THR A 110 12.91 5.28 -7.70
C THR A 110 13.56 4.00 -8.24
N GLU A 111 14.37 3.32 -7.43
CA GLU A 111 15.05 2.07 -7.80
C GLU A 111 14.06 0.92 -8.05
N HIS A 112 13.03 0.76 -7.22
CA HIS A 112 12.10 -0.38 -7.29
C HIS A 112 10.83 -0.11 -8.11
N LEU A 113 10.33 1.13 -8.15
CA LEU A 113 9.07 1.48 -8.81
C LEU A 113 9.26 2.41 -10.01
N GLY A 114 10.48 2.85 -10.29
CA GLY A 114 10.79 3.77 -11.39
C GLY A 114 10.23 5.19 -11.20
N GLN A 115 9.60 5.49 -10.05
CA GLN A 115 8.91 6.74 -9.78
C GLN A 115 9.21 7.25 -8.37
N GLY A 116 9.23 8.58 -8.22
CA GLY A 116 9.43 9.22 -6.94
C GLY A 116 8.23 9.03 -6.00
N LEU A 117 8.52 8.87 -4.70
CA LEU A 117 7.50 8.68 -3.64
C LEU A 117 6.39 9.74 -3.67
N LEU A 118 6.75 11.02 -3.85
CA LEU A 118 5.76 12.10 -3.91
C LEU A 118 4.91 12.08 -5.19
N THR A 119 5.40 11.50 -6.28
CA THR A 119 4.62 11.31 -7.50
C THR A 119 3.55 10.25 -7.26
N ILE A 120 3.89 9.15 -6.61
CA ILE A 120 2.93 8.10 -6.24
C ILE A 120 1.83 8.65 -5.32
N GLU A 121 2.20 9.44 -4.30
CA GLU A 121 1.22 10.09 -3.43
C GLU A 121 0.31 11.07 -4.20
N ARG A 122 0.85 11.85 -5.14
CA ARG A 122 0.03 12.73 -5.99
C ARG A 122 -0.98 11.93 -6.83
N THR A 123 -0.56 10.81 -7.40
CA THR A 123 -1.46 9.90 -8.14
C THR A 123 -2.54 9.32 -7.24
N ARG A 124 -2.22 8.95 -5.99
CA ARG A 124 -3.22 8.52 -5.00
C ARG A 124 -4.25 9.62 -4.76
N ARG A 125 -3.81 10.85 -4.48
CA ARG A 125 -4.70 12.00 -4.22
C ARG A 125 -5.61 12.28 -5.41
N ILE A 126 -5.09 12.25 -6.64
CA ILE A 126 -5.90 12.57 -7.81
C ILE A 126 -6.94 11.50 -8.12
N ASN A 127 -6.61 10.23 -7.89
CA ASN A 127 -7.55 9.13 -8.02
C ASN A 127 -8.64 9.17 -6.94
N LEU A 128 -8.30 9.55 -5.71
CA LEU A 128 -9.28 9.80 -4.65
C LEU A 128 -10.21 10.95 -5.04
N ALA A 129 -9.68 12.08 -5.53
CA ALA A 129 -10.50 13.20 -5.98
C ALA A 129 -11.46 12.79 -7.11
N LYS A 130 -10.97 12.07 -8.12
CA LYS A 130 -11.80 11.52 -9.20
C LYS A 130 -12.94 10.66 -8.66
N LYS A 131 -12.65 9.79 -7.69
CA LYS A 131 -13.67 8.95 -7.04
C LYS A 131 -14.74 9.81 -6.36
N LEU A 132 -14.33 10.79 -5.55
CA LEU A 132 -15.27 11.69 -4.85
C LEU A 132 -16.12 12.52 -5.81
N ILE A 133 -15.59 12.95 -6.96
CA ILE A 133 -16.36 13.65 -8.00
C ILE A 133 -17.49 12.77 -8.56
N HIS A 134 -17.25 11.45 -8.68
CA HIS A 134 -18.24 10.52 -9.22
C HIS A 134 -19.26 10.04 -8.20
N GLU A 135 -18.86 9.89 -6.94
CA GLU A 135 -19.67 9.19 -5.92
C GLU A 135 -20.35 10.14 -4.93
N THR A 136 -19.92 11.39 -4.82
CA THR A 136 -20.39 12.31 -3.77
C THR A 136 -20.96 13.61 -4.33
N ARG A 137 -21.72 14.31 -3.49
CA ARG A 137 -22.27 15.65 -3.81
C ARG A 137 -21.46 16.82 -3.23
N LEU A 138 -20.30 16.54 -2.64
CA LEU A 138 -19.35 17.54 -2.11
C LEU A 138 -18.98 18.58 -3.18
N SER A 139 -18.73 19.83 -2.80
CA SER A 139 -18.27 20.83 -3.77
C SER A 139 -16.87 20.46 -4.31
N LEU A 140 -16.48 20.99 -5.48
CA LEU A 140 -15.13 20.73 -6.00
C LEU A 140 -14.03 21.27 -5.07
N THR A 141 -14.33 22.33 -4.33
CA THR A 141 -13.48 22.88 -3.28
C THR A 141 -13.29 21.88 -2.14
N ASP A 142 -14.38 21.31 -1.64
CA ASP A 142 -14.34 20.32 -0.56
C ASP A 142 -13.63 19.05 -1.00
N ILE A 143 -13.86 18.60 -2.23
CA ILE A 143 -13.17 17.44 -2.82
C ILE A 143 -11.66 17.68 -2.88
N ALA A 144 -11.21 18.89 -3.22
CA ALA A 144 -9.79 19.22 -3.26
C ALA A 144 -9.15 19.03 -1.87
N PHE A 145 -9.79 19.56 -0.82
CA PHE A 145 -9.31 19.40 0.55
C PHE A 145 -9.44 17.95 1.03
N ALA A 146 -10.53 17.26 0.68
CA ALA A 146 -10.77 15.86 1.00
C ALA A 146 -9.76 14.90 0.39
N ALA A 147 -9.27 15.23 -0.82
CA ALA A 147 -8.19 14.52 -1.47
C ALA A 147 -6.80 14.90 -0.94
N GLY A 148 -6.71 15.82 0.04
CA GLY A 148 -5.45 16.22 0.67
C GLY A 148 -4.66 17.28 -0.11
N PHE A 149 -5.30 18.08 -0.98
CA PHE A 149 -4.65 19.24 -1.59
C PHE A 149 -4.73 20.45 -0.65
N GLY A 150 -3.59 21.13 -0.46
CA GLY A 150 -3.55 22.37 0.33
C GLY A 150 -4.09 23.61 -0.41
N SER A 151 -4.45 23.49 -1.69
CA SER A 151 -5.07 24.58 -2.45
C SER A 151 -5.87 24.04 -3.63
N VAL A 152 -7.01 24.68 -3.91
CA VAL A 152 -7.85 24.37 -5.09
C VAL A 152 -7.12 24.64 -6.41
N ARG A 153 -6.30 25.69 -6.47
CA ARG A 153 -5.49 26.00 -7.67
C ARG A 153 -4.57 24.84 -8.04
N ARG A 154 -3.75 24.39 -7.09
CA ARG A 154 -2.84 23.26 -7.29
C ARG A 154 -3.59 21.96 -7.61
N PHE A 155 -4.75 21.75 -7.00
CA PHE A 155 -5.62 20.63 -7.33
C PHE A 155 -6.02 20.66 -8.81
N ASN A 156 -6.55 21.78 -9.31
CA ASN A 156 -6.93 21.94 -10.71
C ASN A 156 -5.75 21.72 -11.66
N GLU A 157 -4.59 22.31 -11.36
CA GLU A 157 -3.35 22.13 -12.15
C GLU A 157 -2.97 20.64 -12.26
N VAL A 158 -2.93 19.93 -11.14
CA VAL A 158 -2.58 18.49 -11.10
C VAL A 158 -3.65 17.64 -11.78
N PHE A 159 -4.93 17.99 -11.65
CA PHE A 159 -6.03 17.25 -12.24
C PHE A 159 -6.04 17.35 -13.76
N VAL A 160 -5.86 18.56 -14.31
CA VAL A 160 -5.75 18.77 -15.75
C VAL A 160 -4.51 18.08 -16.29
N ALA A 161 -3.37 18.16 -15.60
CA ALA A 161 -2.16 17.44 -16.01
C ALA A 161 -2.35 15.91 -16.05
N ALA A 162 -3.18 15.34 -15.16
CA ALA A 162 -3.43 13.91 -15.08
C ALA A 162 -4.51 13.41 -16.06
N PHE A 163 -5.58 14.17 -16.28
CA PHE A 163 -6.78 13.72 -17.01
C PHE A 163 -7.09 14.51 -18.29
N GLY A 164 -6.30 15.54 -18.61
CA GLY A 164 -6.46 16.38 -19.81
C GLY A 164 -7.71 17.26 -19.84
N ARG A 165 -8.47 17.32 -18.74
CA ARG A 165 -9.72 18.09 -18.63
C ARG A 165 -9.93 18.55 -17.18
N PRO A 166 -10.67 19.65 -16.95
CA PRO A 166 -10.91 20.14 -15.60
C PRO A 166 -11.83 19.23 -14.79
N PRO A 167 -11.74 19.25 -13.44
CA PRO A 167 -12.60 18.44 -12.56
C PRO A 167 -14.10 18.65 -12.80
N SER A 168 -14.52 19.88 -13.11
CA SER A 168 -15.92 20.23 -13.38
C SER A 168 -16.49 19.47 -14.58
N ALA A 169 -15.67 19.17 -15.59
CA ALA A 169 -16.11 18.43 -16.77
C ALA A 169 -16.42 16.95 -16.50
N LEU A 170 -15.95 16.39 -15.37
CA LEU A 170 -16.30 15.01 -14.96
C LEU A 170 -17.61 14.95 -14.17
N ARG A 171 -18.09 16.09 -13.68
CA ARG A 171 -19.27 16.16 -12.84
C ARG A 171 -20.53 16.22 -13.71
N ARG A 172 -21.37 15.18 -13.62
CA ARG A 172 -22.62 15.08 -14.40
C ARG A 172 -23.80 15.77 -13.72
N ASP A 173 -23.87 15.70 -12.39
CA ASP A 173 -24.94 16.28 -11.59
C ASP A 173 -24.39 17.47 -10.79
N GLY A 174 -25.11 18.60 -10.81
CA GLY A 174 -24.75 19.83 -10.09
C GLY A 174 -24.28 19.54 -8.66
N GLY A 175 -23.19 20.20 -8.24
CA GLY A 175 -22.61 20.04 -6.91
C GLY A 175 -23.05 21.13 -5.94
N GLY A 176 -23.06 20.81 -4.64
CA GLY A 176 -23.42 21.77 -3.60
C GLY A 176 -24.09 21.17 -2.35
N ALA A 177 -23.81 19.90 -2.02
CA ALA A 177 -24.29 19.36 -0.76
C ALA A 177 -23.51 19.97 0.43
N ASN A 178 -24.18 20.06 1.57
CA ASN A 178 -23.57 20.48 2.84
C ASN A 178 -22.31 19.63 3.11
N PRO A 179 -21.13 20.23 3.38
CA PRO A 179 -19.93 19.47 3.78
C PRO A 179 -20.14 18.61 5.04
N ASP A 180 -21.10 18.95 5.89
CA ASP A 180 -21.46 18.16 7.08
C ASP A 180 -22.43 17.00 6.77
N ALA A 181 -22.89 16.88 5.53
CA ALA A 181 -23.73 15.75 5.13
C ALA A 181 -22.91 14.44 5.15
N PRO A 182 -23.54 13.29 5.46
CA PRO A 182 -22.88 12.01 5.40
C PRO A 182 -22.25 11.77 4.02
N VAL A 183 -20.95 11.46 4.01
CA VAL A 183 -20.22 11.15 2.78
C VAL A 183 -20.28 9.64 2.55
N VAL A 184 -20.98 9.24 1.50
CA VAL A 184 -21.10 7.83 1.10
C VAL A 184 -20.12 7.53 -0.04
N VAL A 185 -19.31 6.50 0.14
CA VAL A 185 -18.25 6.10 -0.82
C VAL A 185 -18.30 4.60 -1.03
N SER A 186 -18.12 4.14 -2.28
CA SER A 186 -18.07 2.72 -2.59
C SER A 186 -16.66 2.14 -2.41
N LEU A 187 -16.53 0.91 -1.91
CA LEU A 187 -15.27 0.18 -1.82
C LEU A 187 -15.40 -1.11 -2.62
N ALA A 188 -14.66 -1.21 -3.73
CA ALA A 188 -14.64 -2.41 -4.55
C ALA A 188 -13.87 -3.53 -3.85
N TYR A 189 -14.41 -4.75 -3.91
CA TYR A 189 -13.75 -5.96 -3.39
C TYR A 189 -13.49 -6.99 -4.50
N ARG A 190 -12.51 -7.88 -4.28
CA ARG A 190 -12.14 -8.91 -5.26
C ARG A 190 -13.13 -10.09 -5.24
N PRO A 191 -13.49 -10.67 -6.40
CA PRO A 191 -14.34 -11.87 -6.46
C PRO A 191 -13.73 -13.01 -5.63
N GLY A 192 -14.57 -13.78 -4.94
CA GLY A 192 -14.14 -14.80 -3.98
C GLY A 192 -14.01 -14.30 -2.54
N PHE A 193 -14.15 -12.98 -2.30
CA PHE A 193 -14.37 -12.44 -0.97
C PHE A 193 -15.84 -12.64 -0.57
N ASP A 194 -16.09 -13.61 0.31
CA ASP A 194 -17.44 -13.86 0.84
C ASP A 194 -17.79 -12.80 1.90
N TRP A 195 -18.34 -11.68 1.44
CA TRP A 195 -18.85 -10.67 2.36
C TRP A 195 -20.10 -11.20 3.09
N ALA A 196 -20.97 -11.95 2.41
CA ALA A 196 -22.22 -12.46 2.95
C ALA A 196 -21.98 -13.49 4.07
N GLY A 197 -20.79 -14.11 4.05
CA GLY A 197 -20.29 -15.00 5.08
C GLY A 197 -19.69 -14.30 6.31
N ARG A 198 -19.21 -13.06 6.24
CA ARG A 198 -18.54 -12.48 7.42
C ARG A 198 -19.56 -12.12 8.51
N GLY A 199 -19.51 -12.84 9.64
CA GLY A 199 -20.35 -12.59 10.82
C GLY A 199 -20.14 -11.20 11.45
N VAL A 200 -20.76 -10.94 12.60
CA VAL A 200 -20.61 -9.65 13.30
C VAL A 200 -19.17 -9.46 13.77
N VAL A 201 -18.43 -8.62 13.07
CA VAL A 201 -17.12 -8.17 13.49
C VAL A 201 -17.30 -6.87 14.26
N VAL A 202 -17.25 -6.94 15.58
CA VAL A 202 -17.15 -5.76 16.43
C VAL A 202 -15.69 -5.31 16.37
N VAL A 203 -15.45 -4.23 15.64
CA VAL A 203 -14.15 -3.59 15.53
C VAL A 203 -14.32 -2.13 15.88
N PRO A 204 -13.34 -1.52 16.57
CA PRO A 204 -13.36 -0.10 16.83
C PRO A 204 -13.40 0.62 15.47
N LEU A 205 -14.53 1.26 15.20
CA LEU A 205 -14.71 2.03 13.98
C LEU A 205 -13.73 3.22 14.05
N PRO A 206 -12.93 3.47 13.00
CA PRO A 206 -12.17 4.71 12.92
C PRO A 206 -13.10 5.92 13.08
N VAL A 207 -12.60 6.98 13.73
CA VAL A 207 -13.35 8.21 13.99
C VAL A 207 -14.08 8.67 12.73
N GLY A 208 -15.40 8.86 12.86
CA GLY A 208 -16.30 9.33 11.82
C GLY A 208 -16.72 8.29 10.78
N LEU A 209 -16.48 7.00 11.02
CA LEU A 209 -17.12 5.92 10.27
C LEU A 209 -18.45 5.53 10.92
N ALA A 210 -19.56 5.75 10.20
CA ALA A 210 -20.92 5.51 10.69
C ALA A 210 -21.42 4.10 10.34
N SER A 211 -21.29 3.67 9.09
CA SER A 211 -21.71 2.34 8.66
C SER A 211 -20.90 1.79 7.48
N ILE A 212 -20.86 0.46 7.36
CA ILE A 212 -20.42 -0.26 6.17
C ILE A 212 -21.54 -1.21 5.78
N GLU A 213 -22.08 -1.02 4.58
CA GLU A 213 -23.22 -1.76 4.06
C GLU A 213 -22.89 -2.38 2.69
N PRO A 214 -23.53 -3.49 2.30
CA PRO A 214 -23.39 -4.02 0.95
C PRO A 214 -23.93 -3.02 -0.09
N GLY A 215 -23.11 -2.71 -1.08
CA GLY A 215 -23.48 -1.88 -2.22
C GLY A 215 -23.93 -2.72 -3.42
N ASN A 216 -24.06 -2.06 -4.58
CA ASN A 216 -24.42 -2.75 -5.81
C ASN A 216 -23.23 -3.57 -6.34
N GLY A 217 -23.50 -4.81 -6.76
CA GLY A 217 -22.50 -5.68 -7.39
C GLY A 217 -21.37 -6.07 -6.42
N ARG A 218 -20.12 -5.71 -6.76
CA ARG A 218 -18.90 -6.07 -6.00
C ARG A 218 -18.36 -4.90 -5.19
N THR A 219 -19.25 -4.17 -4.51
CA THR A 219 -18.89 -2.98 -3.74
C THR A 219 -19.51 -2.98 -2.35
N LEU A 220 -18.83 -2.35 -1.40
CA LEU A 220 -19.37 -2.00 -0.08
C LEU A 220 -19.57 -0.50 -0.02
N CYS A 221 -20.73 -0.03 0.42
CA CYS A 221 -20.99 1.37 0.70
C CYS A 221 -20.48 1.71 2.10
N VAL A 222 -19.67 2.75 2.20
CA VAL A 222 -19.12 3.25 3.47
C VAL A 222 -19.69 4.64 3.71
N THR A 223 -20.37 4.81 4.84
CA THR A 223 -20.94 6.08 5.25
C THR A 223 -20.06 6.72 6.31
N LEU A 224 -19.55 7.92 6.02
CA LEU A 224 -18.70 8.71 6.91
C LEU A 224 -19.46 9.95 7.39
N THR A 225 -19.43 10.23 8.69
CA THR A 225 -20.06 11.40 9.32
C THR A 225 -19.05 12.12 10.20
N ASP A 226 -19.14 13.45 10.30
CA ASP A 226 -18.29 14.27 11.19
C ASP A 226 -16.78 14.10 10.96
N VAL A 227 -16.36 13.71 9.74
CA VAL A 227 -14.96 13.60 9.36
C VAL A 227 -14.50 14.93 8.77
N PRO A 228 -13.49 15.61 9.38
CA PRO A 228 -12.91 16.79 8.76
C PRO A 228 -12.42 16.47 7.35
N LEU A 229 -12.75 17.30 6.36
CA LEU A 229 -12.44 17.04 4.95
C LEU A 229 -10.99 16.55 4.75
N PRO A 230 -9.93 17.20 5.28
CA PRO A 230 -8.55 16.74 5.10
C PRO A 230 -8.28 15.29 5.57
N MET A 231 -9.09 14.77 6.49
CA MET A 231 -9.00 13.41 7.03
C MET A 231 -9.84 12.40 6.27
N LEU A 232 -10.73 12.82 5.36
CA LEU A 232 -11.64 11.94 4.65
C LEU A 232 -10.91 10.81 3.90
N GLY A 233 -9.82 11.14 3.21
CA GLY A 233 -8.99 10.14 2.53
C GLY A 233 -8.36 9.10 3.46
N ARG A 234 -8.07 9.45 4.73
CA ARG A 234 -7.58 8.52 5.75
C ARG A 234 -8.73 7.68 6.31
N ALA A 235 -9.90 8.28 6.54
CA ALA A 235 -11.09 7.58 7.02
C ALA A 235 -11.56 6.51 6.00
N ILE A 236 -11.59 6.84 4.71
CA ILE A 236 -11.90 5.88 3.63
C ILE A 236 -10.88 4.73 3.62
N ALA A 237 -9.59 5.02 3.77
CA ALA A 237 -8.55 3.98 3.81
C ALA A 237 -8.65 3.11 5.08
N ALA A 238 -9.00 3.71 6.22
CA ALA A 238 -9.24 2.99 7.46
C ALA A 238 -10.48 2.08 7.34
N ALA A 239 -11.58 2.57 6.76
CA ALA A 239 -12.76 1.77 6.45
C ALA A 239 -12.43 0.60 5.52
N ARG A 240 -11.58 0.83 4.50
CA ARG A 240 -11.07 -0.24 3.62
C ARG A 240 -10.29 -1.30 4.39
N ARG A 241 -9.46 -0.92 5.35
CA ARG A 241 -8.75 -1.87 6.22
C ARG A 241 -9.70 -2.58 7.18
N VAL A 242 -10.73 -1.93 7.70
CA VAL A 242 -11.73 -2.61 8.53
C VAL A 242 -12.50 -3.64 7.69
N ALA A 243 -12.92 -3.25 6.49
CA ALA A 243 -13.68 -4.11 5.59
C ALA A 243 -12.87 -5.32 5.09
N PHE A 244 -11.58 -5.13 4.78
CA PHE A 244 -10.76 -6.16 4.10
C PHE A 244 -9.55 -6.63 4.90
N GLY A 245 -9.27 -6.05 6.07
CA GLY A 245 -8.14 -6.36 6.94
C GLY A 245 -8.41 -7.62 7.75
N GLY A 246 -8.28 -8.74 7.07
CA GLY A 246 -8.11 -10.06 7.66
C GLY A 246 -7.40 -10.88 6.60
N GLU A 247 -6.12 -11.13 6.82
CA GLU A 247 -5.34 -12.07 6.00
C GLU A 247 -5.96 -13.46 6.22
N GLY A 248 -6.63 -14.00 5.19
CA GLY A 248 -7.00 -15.41 5.08
C GLY A 248 -7.76 -16.04 6.24
N ASP A 249 -9.07 -15.78 6.34
CA ASP A 249 -10.07 -16.84 6.47
C ASP A 249 -11.48 -16.23 6.38
N ALA A 250 -12.39 -16.97 5.75
CA ALA A 250 -13.80 -16.63 5.67
C ALA A 250 -14.55 -17.34 6.79
N PRO A 251 -15.23 -16.64 7.71
CA PRO A 251 -16.39 -17.19 8.37
C PRO A 251 -17.60 -17.05 7.44
N SER A 252 -18.65 -17.81 7.75
CA SER A 252 -20.01 -17.79 7.21
C SER A 252 -20.97 -17.02 8.16
N HIS A 253 -22.03 -16.41 7.59
CA HIS A 253 -23.11 -15.59 8.19
C HIS A 253 -23.07 -14.04 8.06
N THR A 254 -24.25 -13.46 7.85
CA THR A 254 -24.62 -12.08 7.46
C THR A 254 -23.96 -10.93 8.26
N THR A 255 -23.41 -9.94 7.55
CA THR A 255 -22.69 -8.78 8.14
C THR A 255 -23.57 -7.55 8.39
N ARG A 256 -23.55 -7.02 9.62
CA ARG A 256 -23.86 -5.62 9.97
C ARG A 256 -22.77 -5.14 10.94
N PHE A 257 -22.14 -4.00 10.65
CA PHE A 257 -21.25 -3.34 11.60
C PHE A 257 -22.11 -2.42 12.47
N LEU A 258 -22.21 -2.73 13.77
CA LEU A 258 -22.82 -1.86 14.77
C LEU A 258 -21.69 -1.13 15.51
N ALA A 259 -21.88 0.16 15.80
CA ALA A 259 -20.98 0.90 16.68
C ALA A 259 -20.93 0.21 18.05
N ALA A 260 -19.74 0.04 18.62
CA ALA A 260 -19.59 -0.35 20.01
C ALA A 260 -19.72 0.91 20.87
N ASP A 261 -20.66 0.91 21.81
CA ASP A 261 -20.87 1.97 22.81
C ASP A 261 -19.65 2.12 23.75
#